data_AF-A0A4U3M683-F1
#
_entry.id   AF-A0A4U3M683-F1
#
_cell.length_a   1.000
_cell.length_b   1.000
_cell.length_c   1.000
_cell.angle_alpha   90.00
_cell.angle_beta   90.00
_cell.angle_gamma   90.00
#
_symmetry.space_group_name_H-M   'P 1'
#
loop_
_entity.id
_entity.type
_entity.pdbx_description
1 polymer ?
#
loop_
_entity_poly.entity_id
_entity_poly.type
_entity_poly.pdbx_seq_one_letter_code
_entity_poly.pdbx_strand_id
1 'polypeptide(L)'
;MKKINNRLGLFLFFVLLFWAKTILAYYLDFSLGVKGSLQREILWFNPVATTLLLFGFSLYFKKHKTFMLSLTLLNVLNTLILYLNIIFYREFTDFITIQSVFGFSKVSEGISGDLLALMRVHDVFYWLDTLVLLVLVFYSFKQRRNHQVFVTKPINRRLAISISCLSVLIFSVNLFLSETDRLKCFSKNF
;
A
#
# COMPACT_ATOMS: atom_id res chain seq x y z
N MET A 1 18.13 -20.08 -17.66
CA MET A 1 17.45 -19.28 -16.61
C MET A 1 17.16 -17.89 -17.16
N LYS A 2 15.88 -17.54 -17.40
CA LYS A 2 15.47 -16.24 -17.95
C LYS A 2 15.82 -15.16 -16.91
N LYS A 3 16.75 -14.24 -17.23
CA LYS A 3 17.06 -13.08 -16.37
C LYS A 3 15.73 -12.40 -16.02
N ILE A 4 15.35 -12.44 -14.74
CA ILE A 4 14.19 -11.70 -14.22
C ILE A 4 14.37 -10.25 -14.66
N ASN A 5 13.33 -9.67 -15.26
CA ASN A 5 13.41 -8.29 -15.71
C ASN A 5 13.60 -7.40 -14.47
N ASN A 6 14.71 -6.66 -14.38
CA ASN A 6 15.07 -5.84 -13.21
C ASN A 6 13.93 -4.91 -12.76
N ARG A 7 13.04 -4.50 -13.70
CA ARG A 7 11.85 -3.69 -13.39
C ARG A 7 10.76 -4.45 -12.63
N LEU A 8 10.49 -5.71 -13.01
CA LEU A 8 9.52 -6.55 -12.31
C LEU A 8 10.05 -6.94 -10.93
N GLY A 9 11.35 -7.23 -10.82
CA GLY A 9 11.99 -7.50 -9.54
C GLY A 9 11.86 -6.31 -8.57
N LEU A 10 12.16 -5.09 -9.05
CA LEU A 10 12.01 -3.88 -8.24
C LEU A 10 10.55 -3.63 -7.85
N PHE A 11 9.62 -3.78 -8.79
CA PHE A 11 8.19 -3.66 -8.51
C PHE A 11 7.72 -4.65 -7.43
N LEU A 12 8.02 -5.94 -7.59
CA LEU A 12 7.62 -6.98 -6.64
C LEU A 12 8.26 -6.77 -5.27
N PHE A 13 9.52 -6.33 -5.23
CA PHE A 13 10.20 -6.00 -3.99
C PHE A 13 9.46 -4.91 -3.20
N PHE A 14 9.05 -3.81 -3.85
CA PHE A 14 8.30 -2.75 -3.18
C PHE A 14 6.87 -3.18 -2.81
N VAL A 15 6.22 -4.01 -3.62
CA VAL A 15 4.93 -4.60 -3.25
C VAL A 15 5.07 -5.45 -1.98
N LEU A 16 6.10 -6.29 -1.87
CA LEU A 16 6.35 -7.11 -0.69
C LEU A 16 6.68 -6.28 0.55
N LEU A 17 7.47 -5.21 0.41
CA LEU A 17 7.75 -4.28 1.51
C LEU A 17 6.47 -3.59 1.99
N PHE A 18 5.64 -3.10 1.07
CA PHE A 18 4.38 -2.46 1.43
C PHE A 18 3.37 -3.45 2.02
N TRP A 19 3.36 -4.69 1.54
CA TRP A 19 2.56 -5.75 2.14
C TRP A 19 3.03 -6.06 3.57
N ALA A 20 4.32 -6.23 3.81
CA ALA A 20 4.86 -6.52 5.14
C ALA A 20 4.53 -5.40 6.15
N LYS A 21 4.70 -4.13 5.76
CA LYS A 21 4.37 -3.00 6.66
C LYS A 21 2.87 -2.90 6.95
N THR A 22 1.99 -3.21 5.99
CA THR A 22 0.53 -3.19 6.22
C THR A 22 0.11 -4.27 7.21
N ILE A 23 0.71 -5.46 7.12
CA ILE A 23 0.50 -6.53 8.10
C ILE A 23 0.98 -6.12 9.49
N LEU A 24 2.17 -5.51 9.58
CA LEU A 24 2.66 -5.01 10.87
C LEU A 24 1.69 -4.00 11.48
N ALA A 25 1.17 -3.06 10.70
CA ALA A 25 0.16 -2.12 11.16
C ALA A 25 -1.11 -2.84 11.65
N TYR A 26 -1.58 -3.86 10.94
CA TYR A 26 -2.75 -4.66 11.36
C TYR A 26 -2.59 -5.36 12.70
N TYR A 27 -1.38 -5.73 13.09
CA TYR A 27 -1.15 -6.42 14.37
C TYR A 27 -0.75 -5.47 15.51
N LEU A 28 -0.04 -4.39 15.20
CA LEU A 28 0.51 -3.47 16.21
C LEU A 28 -0.46 -2.34 16.55
N ASP A 29 -1.16 -1.81 15.55
CA ASP A 29 -1.91 -0.56 15.67
C ASP A 29 -3.42 -0.75 15.52
N PHE A 30 -3.87 -1.71 14.70
CA PHE A 30 -5.29 -1.95 14.49
C PHE A 30 -5.82 -3.10 15.35
N SER A 31 -6.81 -2.82 16.19
CA SER A 31 -7.52 -3.84 16.98
C SER A 31 -8.76 -4.35 16.23
N LEU A 32 -8.51 -5.08 15.13
CA LEU A 32 -9.54 -5.46 14.16
C LEU A 32 -10.58 -6.50 14.64
N GLY A 33 -10.48 -6.98 15.88
CA GLY A 33 -11.45 -7.91 16.47
C GLY A 33 -11.58 -9.25 15.72
N VAL A 34 -10.52 -9.67 15.01
CA VAL A 34 -10.53 -10.84 14.13
C VAL A 34 -10.67 -12.14 14.94
N LYS A 35 -11.79 -12.87 14.74
CA LYS A 35 -12.13 -14.11 15.45
C LYS A 35 -12.32 -15.26 14.45
N GLY A 36 -11.22 -15.87 13.99
CA GLY A 36 -11.25 -17.06 13.13
C GLY A 36 -10.04 -17.19 12.22
N SER A 37 -9.79 -18.40 11.66
CA SER A 37 -8.70 -18.60 10.70
C SER A 37 -8.96 -17.90 9.37
N LEU A 38 -10.18 -18.03 8.85
CA LEU A 38 -10.58 -17.44 7.57
C LEU A 38 -10.45 -15.91 7.59
N GLN A 39 -10.85 -15.26 8.68
CA GLN A 39 -10.79 -13.80 8.79
C GLN A 39 -9.34 -13.29 8.86
N ARG A 40 -8.40 -14.06 9.41
CA ARG A 40 -6.95 -13.75 9.35
C ARG A 40 -6.40 -13.91 7.94
N GLU A 41 -6.81 -14.95 7.22
CA GLU A 41 -6.39 -15.19 5.84
C GLU A 41 -6.88 -14.05 4.93
N ILE A 42 -8.15 -13.65 5.05
CA ILE A 42 -8.73 -12.52 4.31
C ILE A 42 -7.92 -11.24 4.60
N LEU A 43 -7.54 -11.02 5.85
CA LEU A 43 -6.76 -9.85 6.27
C LEU A 43 -5.38 -9.81 5.60
N TRP A 44 -4.68 -10.94 5.48
CA TRP A 44 -3.36 -10.99 4.83
C TRP A 44 -3.43 -10.80 3.31
N PHE A 45 -4.51 -11.28 2.68
CA PHE A 45 -4.69 -11.14 1.23
C PHE A 45 -5.15 -9.73 0.82
N ASN A 46 -5.86 -9.01 1.68
CA ASN A 46 -6.46 -7.73 1.33
C ASN A 46 -5.42 -6.67 0.87
N PRO A 47 -4.29 -6.46 1.57
CA PRO A 47 -3.27 -5.52 1.14
C PRO A 47 -2.57 -5.95 -0.16
N VAL A 48 -2.42 -7.27 -0.41
CA VAL A 48 -1.77 -7.75 -1.65
C VAL A 48 -2.56 -7.31 -2.87
N ALA A 49 -3.87 -7.46 -2.83
CA ALA A 49 -4.74 -7.15 -3.96
C ALA A 49 -4.70 -5.65 -4.30
N THR A 50 -4.85 -4.80 -3.29
CA THR A 50 -4.87 -3.34 -3.44
C THR A 50 -3.51 -2.79 -3.84
N THR A 51 -2.42 -3.28 -3.24
CA THR A 51 -1.06 -2.84 -3.58
C THR A 51 -0.64 -3.24 -4.98
N LEU A 52 -0.93 -4.47 -5.42
CA LEU A 52 -0.66 -4.90 -6.79
C LEU A 52 -1.45 -4.07 -7.80
N LEU A 53 -2.70 -3.74 -7.50
CA LEU A 53 -3.55 -2.94 -8.37
C LEU A 53 -3.01 -1.52 -8.49
N LEU A 54 -2.78 -0.85 -7.36
CA LEU A 54 -2.34 0.54 -7.32
C LEU A 54 -0.93 0.69 -7.88
N PHE A 55 0.05 -0.10 -7.40
CA PHE A 55 1.41 -0.03 -7.90
C PHE A 55 1.50 -0.55 -9.34
N GLY A 56 0.61 -1.46 -9.74
CA GLY A 56 0.52 -1.98 -11.11
C GLY A 56 0.32 -0.88 -12.15
N PHE A 57 -0.32 0.23 -11.77
CA PHE A 57 -0.43 1.42 -12.61
C PHE A 57 0.93 1.97 -13.06
N SER A 58 1.97 1.88 -12.22
CA SER A 58 3.32 2.31 -12.57
C SER A 58 3.92 1.51 -13.75
N LEU A 59 3.53 0.24 -13.92
CA LEU A 59 4.07 -0.65 -14.95
C LEU A 59 3.66 -0.25 -16.37
N TYR A 60 2.60 0.54 -16.52
CA TYR A 60 2.13 1.02 -17.83
C TYR A 60 3.07 2.04 -18.48
N PHE A 61 3.90 2.73 -17.68
CA PHE A 61 4.80 3.76 -18.19
C PHE A 61 6.03 3.17 -18.88
N LYS A 62 6.24 3.45 -20.16
CA LYS A 62 7.39 2.88 -20.90
C LYS A 62 8.75 3.45 -20.46
N LYS A 63 8.82 4.74 -20.12
CA LYS A 63 10.07 5.42 -19.74
C LYS A 63 10.44 5.05 -18.29
N HIS A 64 11.71 4.70 -18.05
CA HIS A 64 12.21 4.34 -16.72
C HIS A 64 11.99 5.45 -15.69
N LYS A 65 12.16 6.72 -16.07
CA LYS A 65 11.94 7.87 -15.19
C LYS A 65 10.49 8.02 -14.73
N THR A 66 9.55 7.94 -15.65
CA THR A 66 8.11 8.05 -15.33
C THR A 66 7.65 6.83 -14.54
N PHE A 67 8.23 5.66 -14.78
CA PHE A 67 8.01 4.47 -13.96
C PHE A 67 8.47 4.67 -12.52
N MET A 68 9.72 5.08 -12.31
CA MET A 68 10.25 5.31 -10.97
C MET A 68 9.47 6.41 -10.25
N LEU A 69 9.17 7.53 -10.94
CA LEU A 69 8.41 8.62 -10.35
C LEU A 69 6.99 8.20 -9.97
N SER A 70 6.28 7.49 -10.86
CA SER A 70 4.92 6.99 -10.56
C SER A 70 4.93 5.98 -9.42
N LEU A 71 5.88 5.03 -9.40
CA LEU A 71 6.03 4.08 -8.31
C LEU A 71 6.30 4.79 -6.98
N THR A 72 7.17 5.80 -6.97
CA THR A 72 7.46 6.62 -5.78
C THR A 72 6.22 7.35 -5.30
N LEU A 73 5.54 8.04 -6.21
CA LEU A 73 4.35 8.83 -5.91
C LEU A 73 3.25 7.94 -5.31
N LEU A 74 3.00 6.79 -5.95
CA LEU A 74 2.02 5.82 -5.46
C LEU A 74 2.42 5.25 -4.09
N ASN A 75 3.71 4.97 -3.87
CA ASN A 75 4.19 4.49 -2.56
C ASN A 75 4.03 5.54 -1.46
N VAL A 76 4.36 6.80 -1.73
CA VAL A 76 4.19 7.93 -0.80
C VAL A 76 2.71 8.10 -0.46
N LEU A 77 1.83 8.17 -1.48
CA LEU A 77 0.40 8.35 -1.28
C LEU A 77 -0.21 7.19 -0.47
N ASN A 78 0.12 5.94 -0.81
CA ASN A 78 -0.40 4.78 -0.08
C ASN A 78 0.14 4.72 1.36
N THR A 79 1.41 5.06 1.58
CA THR A 79 1.99 5.12 2.93
C THR A 79 1.34 6.22 3.76
N LEU A 80 1.08 7.37 3.16
CA LEU A 80 0.37 8.47 3.81
C LEU A 80 -1.06 8.06 4.19
N ILE A 81 -1.81 7.45 3.27
CA ILE A 81 -3.16 6.95 3.56
C ILE A 81 -3.15 5.94 4.71
N LEU A 82 -2.22 4.98 4.69
CA LEU A 82 -2.06 4.01 5.75
C LEU A 82 -1.72 4.68 7.09
N TYR A 83 -0.80 5.63 7.09
CA TYR A 83 -0.36 6.33 8.29
C TYR A 83 -1.48 7.19 8.91
N LEU A 84 -2.25 7.90 8.07
CA LEU A 84 -3.43 8.62 8.54
C LEU A 84 -4.46 7.68 9.16
N ASN A 85 -4.67 6.50 8.58
CA ASN A 85 -5.55 5.49 9.18
C ASN A 85 -5.03 5.02 10.54
N ILE A 86 -3.73 4.83 10.71
CA ILE A 86 -3.15 4.44 12.02
C ILE A 86 -3.42 5.50 13.08
N ILE A 87 -3.10 6.77 12.80
CA ILE A 87 -3.30 7.86 13.76
C ILE A 87 -4.79 8.01 14.09
N PHE A 88 -5.64 8.04 13.07
CA PHE A 88 -7.08 8.22 13.25
C PHE A 88 -7.70 7.05 14.03
N TYR A 89 -7.23 5.82 13.79
CA TYR A 89 -7.70 4.65 14.51
C TYR A 89 -7.20 4.60 15.96
N ARG A 90 -5.98 5.08 16.25
CA ARG A 90 -5.49 5.18 17.63
C ARG A 90 -6.36 6.13 18.46
N GLU A 91 -6.85 7.21 17.85
CA GLU A 91 -7.66 8.23 18.54
C GLU A 91 -9.14 7.85 18.64
N PHE A 92 -9.74 7.45 17.51
CA PHE A 92 -11.18 7.25 17.42
C PHE A 92 -11.60 5.77 17.36
N THR A 93 -10.66 4.83 17.32
CA THR A 93 -10.89 3.39 17.12
C THR A 93 -11.71 3.06 15.85
N ASP A 94 -11.68 3.97 14.88
CA ASP A 94 -12.37 3.85 13.59
C ASP A 94 -11.43 4.22 12.44
N PHE A 95 -11.79 3.82 11.23
CA PHE A 95 -11.02 4.12 10.03
C PHE A 95 -11.38 5.49 9.45
N ILE A 96 -10.43 6.08 8.72
CA ILE A 96 -10.67 7.38 8.09
C ILE A 96 -11.68 7.21 6.94
N THR A 97 -12.69 8.09 6.90
CA THR A 97 -13.69 8.11 5.84
C THR A 97 -13.60 9.40 5.05
N ILE A 98 -14.14 9.41 3.82
CA ILE A 98 -14.15 10.60 2.97
C ILE A 98 -14.83 11.78 3.68
N GLN A 99 -15.89 11.50 4.42
CA GLN A 99 -16.63 12.53 5.16
C GLN A 99 -15.81 13.09 6.33
N SER A 100 -15.06 12.25 7.05
CA SER A 100 -14.18 12.76 8.10
C SER A 100 -13.09 13.65 7.52
N VAL A 101 -12.44 13.25 6.41
CA VAL A 101 -11.42 14.08 5.73
C VAL A 101 -11.95 15.45 5.32
N PHE A 102 -13.14 15.53 4.71
CA PHE A 102 -13.74 16.82 4.34
C PHE A 102 -14.31 17.59 5.54
N GLY A 103 -14.77 16.90 6.58
CA GLY A 103 -15.29 17.47 7.82
C GLY A 103 -14.20 18.04 8.75
N PHE A 104 -12.99 17.47 8.71
CA PHE A 104 -11.82 17.93 9.48
C PHE A 104 -11.47 19.40 9.21
N SER A 105 -11.71 19.87 7.97
CA SER A 105 -11.49 21.27 7.59
C SER A 105 -12.36 22.28 8.36
N LYS A 106 -13.45 21.82 8.99
CA LYS A 106 -14.38 22.67 9.76
C LYS A 106 -14.14 22.67 11.27
N VAL A 107 -13.25 21.82 11.79
CA VAL A 107 -13.03 21.61 13.24
C VAL A 107 -11.53 21.71 13.62
N SER A 108 -10.66 22.15 12.70
CA SER A 108 -9.20 22.07 12.87
C SER A 108 -8.60 23.07 13.87
N GLU A 109 -9.38 23.98 14.45
CA GLU A 109 -8.86 25.00 15.39
C GLU A 109 -8.48 24.44 16.77
N GLY A 110 -8.93 23.23 17.15
CA GLY A 110 -8.65 22.65 18.48
C GLY A 110 -8.01 21.24 18.51
N ILE A 111 -8.03 20.51 17.39
CA ILE A 111 -7.69 19.06 17.36
C ILE A 111 -6.24 18.80 16.91
N SER A 112 -5.60 19.78 16.26
CA SER A 112 -4.26 19.60 15.66
C SER A 112 -3.14 19.36 16.67
N GLY A 113 -3.28 19.82 17.92
CA GLY A 113 -2.29 19.61 18.99
C GLY A 113 -2.21 18.18 19.51
N ASP A 114 -3.35 17.49 19.59
CA ASP A 114 -3.44 16.13 20.17
C ASP A 114 -2.94 15.06 19.18
N LEU A 115 -3.17 15.29 17.88
CA LEU A 115 -2.70 14.41 16.79
C LEU A 115 -1.18 14.30 16.71
N LEU A 116 -0.44 15.37 17.05
CA LEU A 116 1.03 15.36 17.10
C LEU A 116 1.55 14.64 18.34
N ALA A 117 0.81 14.67 19.46
CA ALA A 117 1.17 13.95 20.69
C ALA A 117 0.99 12.43 20.55
N LEU A 118 0.15 11.99 19.62
CA LEU A 118 -0.08 10.57 19.29
C LEU A 118 0.97 9.96 18.35
N MET A 119 1.86 10.78 17.79
CA MET A 119 2.97 10.29 16.98
C MET A 119 3.97 9.54 17.85
N ARG A 120 4.14 8.25 17.60
CA ARG A 120 5.09 7.40 18.32
C ARG A 120 6.37 7.29 17.51
N VAL A 121 7.50 7.12 18.20
CA VAL A 121 8.82 6.97 17.54
C VAL A 121 8.85 5.80 16.55
N HIS A 122 8.06 4.74 16.80
CA HIS A 122 7.93 3.60 15.89
C HIS A 122 7.34 3.98 14.51
N ASP A 123 6.65 5.11 14.39
CA ASP A 123 6.01 5.52 13.14
C ASP A 123 7.02 5.82 12.02
N VAL A 124 8.29 6.11 12.38
CA VAL A 124 9.41 6.27 11.44
C VAL A 124 9.65 5.02 10.60
N PHE A 125 9.41 3.82 11.16
CA PHE A 125 9.59 2.57 10.43
C PHE A 125 8.63 2.44 9.25
N TYR A 126 7.43 3.03 9.33
CA TYR A 126 6.49 3.07 8.21
C TYR A 126 6.96 3.97 7.07
N TRP A 127 7.89 4.89 7.29
CA TRP A 127 8.37 5.81 6.25
C TRP A 127 9.73 5.41 5.66
N LEU A 128 10.44 4.47 6.29
CA LEU A 128 11.80 4.07 5.91
C LEU A 128 11.87 3.54 4.46
N ASP A 129 10.93 2.67 4.08
CA ASP A 129 10.84 2.12 2.72
C ASP A 129 10.69 3.21 1.65
N THR A 130 9.92 4.25 1.99
CA THR A 130 9.61 5.40 1.14
C THR A 130 10.84 6.29 0.97
N LEU A 131 11.60 6.50 2.05
CA LEU A 131 12.88 7.22 2.00
C LEU A 131 13.90 6.47 1.13
N VAL A 132 14.01 5.15 1.28
CA VAL A 132 14.90 4.32 0.43
C VAL A 132 14.52 4.46 -1.04
N LEU A 133 13.23 4.40 -1.38
CA LEU A 133 12.75 4.57 -2.75
C LEU A 133 13.09 5.96 -3.29
N LEU A 134 12.88 7.02 -2.50
CA LEU A 134 13.18 8.40 -2.87
C LEU A 134 14.68 8.60 -3.14
N VAL A 135 15.54 8.02 -2.30
CA VAL A 135 17.00 8.02 -2.50
C VAL A 135 17.38 7.30 -3.79
N LEU A 136 16.80 6.12 -4.05
CA LEU A 136 17.07 5.32 -5.26
C LEU A 136 16.67 6.09 -6.53
N VAL A 137 15.56 6.82 -6.47
CA VAL A 137 15.10 7.73 -7.53
C VAL A 137 16.10 8.87 -7.73
N PHE A 138 16.51 9.53 -6.65
CA PHE A 138 17.49 10.63 -6.70
C PHE A 138 18.83 10.18 -7.31
N TYR A 139 19.36 9.03 -6.90
CA TYR A 139 20.55 8.43 -7.52
C TYR A 139 20.32 8.12 -9.00
N SER A 140 19.17 7.54 -9.36
CA SER A 140 18.80 7.29 -10.76
C SER A 140 18.67 8.56 -11.60
N PHE A 141 18.33 9.70 -10.98
CA PHE A 141 18.30 11.01 -11.63
C PHE A 141 19.69 11.66 -11.73
N LYS A 142 20.55 11.53 -10.71
CA LYS A 142 21.91 12.09 -10.64
C LYS A 142 22.91 11.33 -11.53
N GLN A 143 22.76 10.01 -11.66
CA GLN A 143 23.59 9.12 -12.49
C GLN A 143 23.28 9.24 -14.01
N ARG A 144 22.78 10.40 -14.47
CA ARG A 144 22.46 10.65 -15.88
C ARG A 144 23.67 11.00 -16.74
N ARG A 145 24.83 11.28 -16.12
CA ARG A 145 26.08 11.62 -16.84
C ARG A 145 26.85 10.40 -17.35
N ASN A 146 26.76 9.25 -16.68
CA ASN A 146 27.43 8.01 -17.11
C ASN A 146 26.39 6.90 -17.36
N HIS A 147 26.35 6.45 -18.60
CA HIS A 147 25.23 5.84 -19.30
C HIS A 147 24.86 4.39 -18.92
N GLN A 148 24.86 3.95 -17.64
CA GLN A 148 24.84 2.49 -17.40
C GLN A 148 24.04 1.89 -16.23
N VAL A 149 23.56 2.61 -15.22
CA VAL A 149 23.29 1.88 -13.96
C VAL A 149 21.94 1.12 -13.92
N PHE A 150 20.87 1.58 -14.59
CA PHE A 150 19.58 0.87 -14.56
C PHE A 150 18.79 0.95 -15.88
N VAL A 151 19.35 0.42 -16.98
CA VAL A 151 18.56 0.20 -18.21
C VAL A 151 17.66 -1.02 -18.01
N THR A 152 16.55 -0.81 -17.31
CA THR A 152 15.52 -1.85 -17.20
C THR A 152 14.76 -1.97 -18.51
N LYS A 153 14.69 -3.17 -19.10
CA LYS A 153 13.92 -3.38 -20.33
C LYS A 153 12.45 -3.05 -20.09
N PRO A 154 11.78 -2.32 -21.00
CA PRO A 154 10.37 -2.03 -20.86
C PRO A 154 9.61 -3.35 -20.77
N ILE A 155 8.68 -3.43 -19.82
CA ILE A 155 7.82 -4.59 -19.66
C ILE A 155 6.79 -4.57 -20.81
N ASN A 156 6.49 -5.74 -21.36
CA ASN A 156 5.44 -5.86 -22.36
C ASN A 156 4.11 -5.41 -21.75
N ARG A 157 3.35 -4.57 -22.46
CA ARG A 157 2.03 -4.10 -21.99
C ARG A 157 1.10 -5.26 -21.59
N ARG A 158 1.22 -6.41 -22.27
CA ARG A 158 0.50 -7.64 -21.94
C ARG A 158 0.75 -8.09 -20.49
N LEU A 159 1.99 -8.04 -20.01
CA LEU A 159 2.33 -8.41 -18.63
C LEU A 159 1.76 -7.43 -17.60
N ALA A 160 1.79 -6.11 -17.90
CA ALA A 160 1.17 -5.11 -17.03
C ALA A 160 -0.35 -5.34 -16.91
N ILE A 161 -1.01 -5.61 -18.04
CA ILE A 161 -2.44 -5.95 -18.08
C ILE A 161 -2.71 -7.24 -17.30
N SER A 162 -1.90 -8.28 -17.48
CA SER A 162 -2.04 -9.53 -16.72
C SER A 162 -1.93 -9.30 -15.20
N ILE A 163 -0.99 -8.46 -14.74
CA ILE A 163 -0.84 -8.12 -13.32
C ILE A 163 -2.08 -7.37 -12.81
N SER A 164 -2.61 -6.42 -13.57
CA SER A 164 -3.82 -5.70 -13.19
C SER A 164 -5.06 -6.60 -13.18
N CYS A 165 -5.23 -7.49 -14.16
CA CYS A 165 -6.30 -8.49 -14.15
C CYS A 165 -6.16 -9.45 -12.97
N LEU A 166 -4.94 -9.89 -12.67
CA LEU A 166 -4.67 -10.75 -11.50
C LEU A 166 -5.02 -10.03 -10.20
N SER A 167 -4.64 -8.76 -10.05
CA SER A 167 -4.97 -7.99 -8.85
C SER A 167 -6.47 -7.79 -8.68
N VAL A 168 -7.21 -7.56 -9.77
CA VAL A 168 -8.68 -7.46 -9.74
C VAL A 168 -9.30 -8.79 -9.35
N LEU A 169 -8.81 -9.91 -9.89
CA LEU A 169 -9.29 -11.24 -9.53
C LEU A 169 -9.07 -11.52 -8.04
N ILE A 170 -7.85 -11.28 -7.53
CA ILE A 170 -7.53 -11.49 -6.11
C ILE A 170 -8.42 -10.59 -5.24
N PHE A 171 -8.64 -9.33 -5.64
CA PHE A 171 -9.53 -8.41 -4.94
C PHE A 171 -10.98 -8.92 -4.90
N SER A 172 -11.51 -9.38 -6.03
CA SER A 172 -12.86 -9.94 -6.12
C SER A 172 -13.02 -11.20 -5.27
N VAL A 173 -12.03 -12.10 -5.27
CA VAL A 173 -12.03 -13.29 -4.41
C VAL A 173 -11.99 -12.90 -2.93
N ASN A 174 -11.16 -11.93 -2.56
CA ASN A 174 -11.08 -11.44 -1.18
C ASN A 174 -12.43 -10.84 -0.72
N LEU A 175 -13.07 -10.04 -1.57
CA LEU A 175 -14.37 -9.44 -1.31
C LEU A 175 -15.45 -10.52 -1.13
N PHE A 176 -15.51 -11.50 -2.04
CA PHE A 176 -16.46 -12.60 -1.94
C PHE A 176 -16.28 -13.41 -0.65
N LEU A 177 -15.03 -13.75 -0.30
CA LEU A 177 -14.73 -14.44 0.96
C LEU A 177 -15.18 -13.61 2.17
N SER A 178 -14.92 -12.31 2.16
CA SER A 178 -15.36 -11.39 3.22
C SER A 178 -16.88 -11.31 3.35
N GLU A 179 -17.63 -11.29 2.24
CA GLU A 179 -19.09 -11.28 2.28
C GLU A 179 -19.64 -12.59 2.83
N THR A 180 -19.10 -13.73 2.40
CA THR A 180 -19.55 -15.05 2.89
C THR A 180 -19.31 -15.24 4.39
N ASP A 181 -18.20 -14.73 4.92
CA ASP A 181 -17.89 -14.79 6.35
C ASP A 181 -18.83 -13.88 7.16
N ARG A 182 -19.11 -12.68 6.64
CA ARG A 182 -20.05 -11.74 7.26
C ARG A 182 -21.46 -12.31 7.33
N LEU A 183 -21.93 -12.94 6.26
CA LEU A 183 -23.25 -13.60 6.20
C LEU A 183 -23.36 -14.75 7.22
N LYS A 184 -22.29 -15.54 7.41
CA LYS A 184 -22.25 -16.61 8.41
C LYS A 184 -22.36 -16.09 9.84
N CYS A 185 -21.79 -14.91 10.13
CA CYS A 185 -21.95 -14.25 11.44
C CYS A 185 -23.41 -13.84 11.69
N PHE A 186 -24.14 -13.34 10.68
CA PHE A 186 -25.56 -13.00 10.84
C PHE A 186 -26.45 -14.23 11.02
N SER A 187 -26.17 -15.34 10.31
CA SER A 187 -26.96 -16.57 10.42
C SER A 187 -26.82 -17.30 11.76
N LYS A 188 -25.78 -17.02 12.55
CA LYS A 188 -25.57 -17.65 13.87
C LYS A 188 -26.29 -16.93 15.02
N ASN A 189 -26.79 -15.72 14.78
CA ASN A 189 -27.43 -14.89 15.81
C ASN A 189 -28.97 -14.93 15.74
N PHE A 190 -29.55 -15.79 14.89
CA PHE A 190 -30.98 -16.06 14.79
C PHE A 190 -31.28 -17.48 15.25
#